data_AF-A0A7V8ZT24-F1
#
_entry.id   AF-A0A7V8ZT24-F1
#
_cell.length_a   1.000
_cell.length_b   1.000
_cell.length_c   1.000
_cell.angle_alpha   90.00
_cell.angle_beta   90.00
_cell.angle_gamma   90.00
#
_symmetry.space_group_name_H-M   'P 1'
#
loop_
_entity.id
_entity.type
_entity.pdbx_description
1 polymer ?
#
loop_
_entity_poly.entity_id
_entity_poly.type
_entity_poly.pdbx_seq_one_letter_code
_entity_poly.pdbx_strand_id
1 'polypeptide(L)' 'MVEAWFTILTRTSVRRGLLDTVQALVTHIEQYIAHWNTKPTPFVWTREPADIIKKAIRRAR' A
#
# COMPACT_ATOMS: atom_id res chain seq x y z
N MET A 1 -6.20 0.31 6.93
CA MET A 1 -5.32 1.36 6.37
C MET A 1 -4.01 0.73 5.94
N VAL A 2 -3.33 1.28 4.92
CA VAL A 2 -2.27 0.63 4.13
C VAL A 2 -2.68 -0.67 3.42
N GLU A 3 -3.25 -1.66 4.13
CA GLU A 3 -3.73 -2.93 3.54
C GLU A 3 -4.84 -2.71 2.50
N ALA A 4 -5.73 -1.74 2.76
CA ALA A 4 -6.76 -1.32 1.80
C ALA A 4 -6.15 -0.67 0.55
N TRP A 5 -5.09 0.12 0.73
CA TRP A 5 -4.36 0.71 -0.40
C TRP A 5 -3.67 -0.36 -1.23
N PHE A 6 -3.00 -1.35 -0.61
CA PHE A 6 -2.42 -2.50 -1.29
C PHE A 6 -3.47 -3.33 -2.03
N THR A 7 -4.66 -3.48 -1.47
CA THR A 7 -5.79 -4.15 -2.14
C THR A 7 -6.21 -3.42 -3.41
N ILE A 8 -6.26 -2.08 -3.37
CA ILE A 8 -6.57 -1.26 -4.56
C ILE A 8 -5.46 -1.45 -5.60
N LEU A 9 -4.20 -1.20 -5.25
CA LEU A 9 -3.04 -1.39 -6.13
C LEU A 9 -3.05 -2.77 -6.80
N THR A 10 -3.31 -3.82 -6.03
CA THR A 10 -3.31 -5.19 -6.53
C THR A 10 -4.42 -5.43 -7.55
N ARG A 11 -5.64 -4.92 -7.28
CA ARG A 11 -6.81 -5.11 -8.14
C ARG A 11 -6.77 -4.26 -9.40
N THR A 12 -6.29 -3.03 -9.31
CA THR A 12 -6.34 -2.06 -10.42
C THR A 12 -5.13 -2.17 -11.32
N SER A 13 -3.97 -2.52 -10.77
CA SER A 13 -2.69 -2.34 -11.44
C SER A 13 -1.91 -3.66 -11.57
N VAL A 14 -1.67 -4.36 -10.47
CA VAL A 14 -0.79 -5.55 -10.48
C VAL A 14 -1.45 -6.76 -11.17
N ARG A 15 -2.71 -7.08 -10.87
CA ARG A 15 -3.41 -8.21 -11.50
C ARG A 15 -3.78 -7.98 -12.97
N ARG A 16 -3.72 -6.72 -13.43
CA ARG A 16 -4.05 -6.35 -14.81
C ARG A 16 -2.81 -6.10 -15.67
N GLY A 17 -1.63 -5.99 -15.05
CA GLY A 17 -0.36 -5.85 -15.75
C GLY A 17 0.20 -7.20 -16.19
N LEU A 18 0.76 -7.24 -17.39
CA LEU A 18 1.74 -8.26 -17.78
C LEU A 18 3.11 -7.77 -17.32
N LEU A 19 3.64 -8.40 -16.28
CA LEU A 19 4.90 -8.04 -15.64
C LEU A 19 5.79 -9.29 -15.65
N ASP A 20 6.69 -9.36 -16.62
CA ASP A 20 7.49 -10.57 -16.89
C ASP A 20 8.69 -10.74 -15.95
N THR A 21 9.03 -9.69 -15.17
CA THR A 21 10.17 -9.71 -14.24
C THR A 21 9.86 -9.00 -12.93
N VAL A 22 10.60 -9.36 -11.88
CA VAL A 22 10.54 -8.66 -10.59
C VAL A 22 10.93 -7.19 -10.75
N GLN A 23 11.94 -6.90 -11.60
CA GLN A 23 12.34 -5.51 -11.87
C GLN A 23 11.20 -4.71 -12.51
N ALA A 24 10.47 -5.29 -13.47
CA ALA A 24 9.31 -4.65 -14.07
C ALA A 24 8.21 -4.39 -13.03
N LEU A 25 7.96 -5.34 -12.12
CA LEU A 25 7.01 -5.17 -11.02
C LEU A 25 7.41 -4.03 -10.09
N VAL A 26 8.68 -3.94 -9.69
CA VAL A 26 9.18 -2.86 -8.82
C VAL A 26 8.97 -1.51 -9.48
N THR A 27 9.46 -1.33 -10.71
CA THR A 27 9.31 -0.08 -11.47
C THR A 27 7.83 0.31 -11.61
N HIS A 28 6.96 -0.66 -11.89
CA HIS A 28 5.53 -0.44 -12.03
C HIS A 28 4.87 0.04 -10.72
N ILE A 29 5.24 -0.56 -9.58
CA ILE A 29 4.76 -0.13 -8.26
C ILE A 29 5.25 1.28 -7.94
N GLU A 30 6.52 1.61 -8.20
CA GLU A 30 7.08 2.95 -7.96
C GLU A 30 6.36 4.03 -8.78
N GLN A 31 6.11 3.76 -10.06
CA GLN A 31 5.34 4.65 -10.93
C GLN A 31 3.90 4.84 -10.43
N TYR A 32 3.25 3.76 -10.00
CA TYR A 32 1.91 3.84 -9.44
C TYR A 32 1.88 4.68 -8.15
N ILE A 33 2.87 4.54 -7.27
CA ILE A 33 2.99 5.33 -6.04
C ILE A 33 3.17 6.82 -6.40
N ALA A 34 4.08 7.13 -7.32
CA ALA A 34 4.31 8.50 -7.75
C ALA A 34 3.03 9.15 -8.30
N HIS A 35 2.29 8.43 -9.14
CA HIS A 35 1.00 8.89 -9.67
C HIS A 35 -0.05 9.07 -8.56
N TRP A 36 -0.23 8.07 -7.70
CA TRP A 36 -1.21 8.10 -6.60
C TRP A 36 -0.97 9.27 -5.64
N ASN A 37 0.29 9.58 -5.36
CA ASN A 37 0.67 10.67 -4.47
C ASN A 37 0.41 12.07 -5.05
N THR A 38 0.14 12.21 -6.35
CA THR A 38 -0.24 13.52 -6.92
C THR A 38 -1.61 13.99 -6.46
N LYS A 39 -2.54 13.06 -6.21
CA LYS A 39 -3.89 13.32 -5.69
C LYS A 39 -4.27 12.18 -4.74
N PRO A 40 -3.69 12.15 -3.54
CA PRO A 40 -3.91 11.04 -2.63
C PRO A 40 -5.34 11.07 -2.13
N THR A 41 -6.02 9.92 -2.17
CA THR A 41 -7.26 9.73 -1.41
C THR A 41 -6.87 9.26 -0.01
N PRO A 42 -6.89 10.13 1.01
CA PRO A 42 -6.48 9.74 2.34
C PRO A 42 -7.47 8.73 2.88
N PHE A 43 -6.97 7.59 3.34
CA PHE A 43 -7.77 6.77 4.25
C PHE A 43 -7.70 7.43 5.62
N VAL A 44 -8.87 7.67 6.21
CA VAL A 44 -8.94 8.25 7.56
C VAL A 44 -8.50 7.19 8.56
N TRP A 45 -7.49 7.53 9.37
CA TRP A 45 -7.10 6.72 10.52
C TRP A 45 -8.21 6.78 11.55
N THR A 46 -8.92 5.66 11.75
CA THR A 46 -10.00 5.57 12.74
C THR A 46 -9.50 5.20 14.14
N ARG A 47 -8.21 4.90 14.29
CA ARG A 47 -7.59 4.56 15.58
C ARG A 47 -6.43 5.52 15.85
N GLU A 48 -6.19 5.80 17.12
CA GLU A 48 -5.04 6.57 17.55
C GLU A 48 -3.73 5.83 17.16
N PRO A 49 -2.71 6.54 16.63
CA PRO A 49 -1.43 5.94 16.27
C PRO A 49 -0.78 5.17 17.43
N ALA A 50 -0.93 5.69 18.66
CA ALA A 50 -0.40 5.08 19.88
C ALA A 50 -0.96 3.66 20.15
N ASP A 51 -2.25 3.44 19.91
CA ASP A 51 -2.89 2.13 20.06
C ASP A 51 -2.37 1.11 19.05
N ILE A 52 -2.02 1.56 17.84
CA ILE A 52 -1.48 0.68 16.81
C ILE A 52 -0.04 0.29 17.14
N ILE A 53 0.78 1.23 17.59
CA ILE A 53 2.16 0.94 18.03
C ILE A 53 2.14 -0.03 19.22
N LYS A 54 1.29 0.21 20.22
CA LYS A 54 1.14 -0.68 21.38
C LYS A 54 0.71 -2.10 20.98
N LYS A 55 -0.22 -2.22 20.02
CA LYS A 55 -0.64 -3.52 19.47
C LYS A 55 0.48 -4.21 18.70
N ALA A 56 1.26 -3.48 17.89
CA ALA A 56 2.36 -4.03 17.10
C ALA A 56 3.47 -4.59 18.01
N ILE A 57 3.86 -3.82 19.04
CA ILE A 57 4.86 -4.25 20.03
C ILE A 57 4.39 -5.50 20.78
N ARG A 58 3.10 -5.57 21.16
CA ARG A 58 2.53 -6.76 21.83
C ARG A 58 2.56 -8.01 20.94
N ARG A 59 2.50 -7.88 19.61
CA ARG A 59 2.53 -9.01 18.67
C ARG A 59 3.94 -9.48 18.31
N ALA A 60 4.94 -8.64 18.49
CA ALA A 60 6.34 -8.96 18.22
C ALA A 60 7.02 -9.73 19.36
N ARG A 61 6.33 -9.91 20.49
CA ARG A 61 6.76 -10.64 21.68
C ARG A 61 6.02 -11.97 21.74
#